data_AF-A0A1H6FEQ8-F1
#
_entry.id   AF-A0A1H6FEQ8-F1
#
_cell.length_a   1.000
_cell.length_b   1.000
_cell.length_c   1.000
_cell.angle_alpha   90.00
_cell.angle_beta   90.00
_cell.angle_gamma   90.00
#
_symmetry.space_group_name_H-M   'P 1'
#
loop_
_entity.id
_entity.type
_entity.pdbx_description
1 polymer ?
#
loop_
_entity_poly.entity_id
_entity_poly.type
_entity_poly.pdbx_seq_one_letter_code
_entity_poly.pdbx_strand_id
1 'polypeptide(L)'
;MIFIELKRGKTDLETNIIQQLKGAQCVMAYCRSIGQIFWKENNFLAPDKYDCRFISIRNISINKKPSFTQNKPGQLHSSPENMLKISSPHNLYFKRLVGAI
;
A
#
# COMPACT_ATOMS: atom_id res chain seq x y z
N MET A 1 2.80 -8.70 0.31
CA MET A 1 2.29 -7.85 1.40
C MET A 1 1.77 -6.53 0.83
N ILE A 2 0.62 -6.06 1.29
CA ILE A 2 -0.01 -4.84 0.78
C ILE A 2 -0.14 -3.83 1.94
N PHE A 3 0.40 -2.64 1.76
CA PHE A 3 0.30 -1.51 2.68
C PHE A 3 -0.67 -0.50 2.09
N ILE A 4 -1.76 -0.23 2.81
CA ILE A 4 -2.84 0.64 2.36
C ILE A 4 -3.03 1.77 3.37
N GLU A 5 -2.85 3.00 2.92
CA GLU A 5 -3.21 4.20 3.68
C GLU A 5 -4.52 4.78 3.13
N LEU A 6 -5.51 5.01 4.01
CA LEU A 6 -6.83 5.51 3.66
C LEU A 6 -7.03 6.95 4.19
N LYS A 7 -7.32 7.91 3.30
CA LYS A 7 -7.58 9.31 3.67
C LYS A 7 -8.95 9.80 3.23
N ARG A 8 -9.65 10.46 4.15
CA ARG A 8 -11.00 11.01 3.92
C ARG A 8 -11.03 12.19 2.93
N GLY A 9 -9.96 12.97 2.83
CA GLY A 9 -9.87 14.17 1.98
C GLY A 9 -8.51 14.39 1.33
N LYS A 10 -8.31 15.58 0.75
CA LYS A 10 -7.08 15.97 0.02
C LYS A 10 -5.98 16.57 0.90
N THR A 11 -6.25 16.77 2.18
CA THR A 11 -5.45 17.66 3.05
C THR A 11 -4.11 17.07 3.48
N ASP A 12 -3.96 15.74 3.46
CA ASP A 12 -2.69 15.13 3.87
C ASP A 12 -1.61 15.28 2.81
N LEU A 13 -0.47 15.83 3.26
CA LEU A 13 0.74 15.88 2.47
C LEU A 13 1.20 14.46 2.15
N GLU A 14 1.70 14.28 0.93
CA GLU A 14 2.24 13.02 0.47
C GLU A 14 3.39 12.52 1.34
N THR A 15 4.21 13.43 1.85
CA THR A 15 5.31 13.14 2.79
C THR A 15 4.81 12.45 4.07
N ASN A 16 3.65 12.87 4.58
CA ASN A 16 3.06 12.28 5.79
C ASN A 16 2.60 10.85 5.51
N ILE A 17 1.98 10.62 4.35
CA ILE A 17 1.56 9.28 3.92
C ILE A 17 2.77 8.37 3.72
N ILE A 18 3.85 8.86 3.11
CA ILE A 18 5.11 8.12 2.97
C ILE A 18 5.65 7.72 4.34
N GLN A 19 5.67 8.63 5.31
CA GLN A 19 6.12 8.34 6.68
C GLN A 19 5.22 7.30 7.38
N GLN A 20 3.90 7.39 7.22
CA GLN A 20 2.96 6.40 7.75
C GLN A 20 3.20 5.01 7.17
N LEU A 21 3.40 4.92 5.85
CA LEU A 21 3.71 3.67 5.17
C LEU A 21 5.07 3.09 5.60
N LYS A 22 6.09 3.93 5.80
CA LYS A 22 7.38 3.52 6.38
C LYS A 22 7.22 2.98 7.80
N GLY A 23 6.44 3.66 8.63
CA GLY A 23 6.11 3.20 9.98
C GLY A 23 5.43 1.82 9.96
N ALA A 24 4.47 1.62 9.06
CA ALA A 24 3.81 0.32 8.89
C ALA A 24 4.79 -0.77 8.45
N GLN A 25 5.76 -0.48 7.56
CA GLN A 25 6.81 -1.44 7.21
C GLN A 25 7.66 -1.83 8.42
N CYS A 26 8.02 -0.87 9.28
CA CYS A 26 8.77 -1.14 10.51
C CYS A 26 7.99 -2.07 11.44
N VAL A 27 6.69 -1.81 11.64
CA VAL A 27 5.82 -2.68 12.44
C VAL A 27 5.79 -4.10 11.87
N MET A 28 5.64 -4.24 10.55
CA MET A 28 5.64 -5.56 9.91
C MET A 28 6.99 -6.28 10.02
N ALA A 29 8.10 -5.56 9.93
CA ALA A 29 9.44 -6.13 10.14
C ALA A 29 9.61 -6.64 11.58
N TYR A 30 9.09 -5.89 12.57
CA TYR A 30 9.05 -6.32 13.97
C TYR A 30 8.18 -7.56 14.16
N CYS A 31 6.93 -7.54 13.67
CA CYS A 31 6.02 -8.69 13.75
C CYS A 31 6.59 -9.93 13.07
N ARG A 32 7.31 -9.77 11.96
CA ARG A 32 8.02 -10.86 11.29
C ARG A 32 9.07 -11.48 12.20
N SER A 33 9.92 -10.66 12.82
CA SER A 33 10.97 -11.13 13.74
C SER A 33 10.37 -11.92 14.91
N ILE A 34 9.32 -11.38 15.53
CA ILE A 34 8.61 -12.07 16.61
C ILE A 34 7.98 -13.38 16.11
N GLY A 35 7.37 -13.37 14.92
CA GLY A 35 6.75 -14.57 14.36
C GLY A 35 7.75 -15.68 14.03
N GLN A 36 8.92 -15.34 13.50
CA GLN A 36 9.99 -16.31 13.26
C GLN A 36 10.38 -17.05 14.55
N ILE A 37 10.50 -16.32 15.66
CA ILE A 37 10.85 -16.88 16.97
C ILE A 37 9.68 -17.70 17.53
N PHE A 38 8.47 -17.14 17.54
CA PHE A 38 7.30 -17.76 18.17
C PHE A 38 6.90 -19.08 17.50
N TRP A 39 6.87 -19.10 16.15
CA TRP A 39 6.52 -20.30 15.38
C TRP A 39 7.71 -21.22 15.07
N LYS A 40 8.94 -20.84 15.44
CA LYS A 40 10.18 -21.53 15.06
C LYS A 40 10.33 -21.72 13.54
N GLU A 41 9.78 -20.78 12.77
CA GLU A 41 9.74 -20.82 11.30
C GLU A 41 10.56 -19.67 10.74
N ASN A 42 11.81 -19.94 10.33
CA ASN A 42 12.72 -18.91 9.81
C ASN A 42 12.16 -18.19 8.58
N ASN A 43 11.29 -18.85 7.80
CA ASN A 43 10.69 -18.28 6.60
C ASN A 43 9.35 -17.58 6.86
N PHE A 44 8.96 -17.37 8.11
CA PHE A 44 7.73 -16.67 8.44
C PHE A 44 7.74 -15.28 7.81
N LEU A 45 6.78 -15.00 6.92
CA LEU A 45 6.67 -13.75 6.15
C LEU A 45 7.99 -13.31 5.51
N ALA A 46 8.75 -14.25 4.95
CA ALA A 46 10.06 -13.99 4.37
C ALA A 46 10.01 -12.94 3.24
N PRO A 47 10.86 -11.90 3.26
CA PRO A 47 10.77 -10.77 2.33
C PRO A 47 11.03 -11.16 0.87
N ASP A 48 11.75 -12.24 0.63
CA ASP A 48 12.01 -12.85 -0.68
C ASP A 48 10.81 -13.64 -1.24
N LYS A 49 9.84 -14.01 -0.39
CA LYS A 49 8.65 -14.76 -0.80
C LYS A 49 7.42 -13.89 -1.05
N TYR A 50 7.42 -12.64 -0.57
CA TYR A 50 6.25 -11.76 -0.62
C TYR A 50 6.59 -10.38 -1.19
N ASP A 51 6.07 -10.09 -2.37
CA ASP A 51 6.16 -8.76 -2.97
C ASP A 51 5.46 -7.69 -2.12
N CYS A 52 6.09 -6.54 -1.95
CA CYS A 52 5.47 -5.40 -1.27
C CYS A 52 4.76 -4.48 -2.27
N ARG A 53 3.57 -4.02 -1.89
CA ARG A 53 2.78 -3.02 -2.64
C ARG A 53 2.31 -1.91 -1.72
N PHE A 54 2.55 -0.67 -2.12
CA PHE A 54 2.17 0.54 -1.36
C PHE A 54 1.06 1.27 -2.09
N ILE A 55 -0.04 1.53 -1.39
CA ILE A 55 -1.22 2.17 -1.97
C ILE A 55 -1.70 3.28 -1.03
N SER A 56 -2.02 4.44 -1.61
CA SER A 56 -2.74 5.52 -0.95
C SER A 56 -4.11 5.67 -1.60
N ILE A 57 -5.17 5.52 -0.83
CA ILE A 57 -6.55 5.72 -1.27
C ILE A 57 -7.06 6.99 -0.61
N ARG A 58 -7.39 7.99 -1.44
CA ARG A 58 -7.86 9.30 -0.97
C ARG A 58 -9.30 9.55 -1.40
N ASN A 59 -9.95 10.51 -0.74
CA ASN A 59 -11.31 10.97 -1.04
C ASN A 59 -12.38 9.88 -0.91
N ILE A 60 -12.22 8.96 0.04
CA ILE A 60 -13.13 7.81 0.25
C ILE A 60 -14.59 8.20 0.57
N SER A 61 -14.85 9.46 0.96
CA SER A 61 -16.18 9.96 1.31
C SER A 61 -16.67 11.14 0.46
N ILE A 62 -16.06 11.42 -0.70
CA ILE A 62 -16.46 12.54 -1.57
C ILE A 62 -17.38 12.03 -2.69
N ASN A 63 -18.38 12.84 -3.06
CA ASN A 63 -19.28 12.55 -4.18
C ASN A 63 -18.45 12.33 -5.48
N LYS A 64 -18.65 11.17 -6.11
CA LYS A 64 -17.68 10.59 -7.04
C LYS A 64 -17.91 11.13 -8.46
N LYS A 65 -16.94 11.87 -9.01
CA LYS A 65 -16.86 12.16 -10.45
C LYS A 65 -15.79 11.24 -11.09
N PRO A 66 -15.98 10.74 -12.31
CA PRO A 66 -14.96 9.96 -13.00
C PRO A 66 -13.68 10.79 -13.12
N SER A 67 -12.60 10.37 -12.46
CA SER A 67 -11.30 11.02 -12.58
C SER A 67 -10.36 10.12 -13.36
N PHE A 68 -9.92 10.58 -14.53
CA PHE A 68 -8.85 9.94 -15.29
C PHE A 68 -7.55 10.04 -14.48
N THR A 69 -7.00 8.90 -14.08
CA THR A 69 -5.68 8.84 -13.44
C THR A 69 -4.71 8.25 -14.47
N GLN A 70 -3.65 9.00 -14.80
CA GLN A 70 -2.52 8.48 -15.58
C GLN A 70 -1.77 7.46 -14.70
N ASN A 71 -2.23 6.22 -14.68
CA ASN A 71 -1.38 5.13 -14.22
C ASN A 71 -0.41 4.83 -15.36
N LYS A 72 0.89 5.01 -15.13
CA LYS A 72 1.88 4.49 -16.08
C LYS A 72 1.77 2.97 -16.08
N PRO A 73 1.43 2.33 -17.21
CA PRO A 73 1.38 0.88 -17.26
C PRO A 73 2.76 0.30 -16.90
N GLY A 74 2.79 -0.69 -16.00
CA GLY A 74 4.01 -1.37 -15.60
C GLY A 74 4.78 -0.78 -14.41
N GLN A 75 4.30 0.29 -13.76
CA GLN A 75 4.98 0.80 -12.55
C GLN A 75 4.72 -0.14 -11.35
N LEU A 76 5.77 -0.79 -10.86
CA LEU A 76 5.72 -1.62 -9.65
C LEU A 76 5.74 -0.72 -8.42
N HIS A 77 4.62 -0.67 -7.69
CA HIS A 77 4.43 0.17 -6.49
C HIS A 77 5.13 -0.41 -5.26
N SER A 78 6.43 -0.69 -5.37
CA SER A 78 7.21 -1.47 -4.41
C SER A 78 7.86 -0.66 -3.29
N SER A 79 7.73 0.67 -3.30
CA SER A 79 8.20 1.54 -2.22
C SER A 79 7.16 2.60 -1.84
N PRO A 80 7.18 3.12 -0.60
CA PRO A 80 6.31 4.22 -0.16
C PRO A 80 6.37 5.44 -1.09
N GLU A 81 7.56 5.79 -1.58
CA GLU A 81 7.79 6.92 -2.49
C GLU A 81 7.14 6.73 -3.87
N ASN A 82 6.94 5.46 -4.27
CA ASN A 82 6.36 5.07 -5.55
C ASN A 82 4.96 4.42 -5.39
N MET A 83 4.22 4.82 -4.34
CA MET A 83 2.92 4.23 -4.03
C MET A 83 1.86 4.47 -5.13
N LEU A 84 0.95 3.52 -5.28
CA LEU A 84 -0.23 3.65 -6.12
C LEU A 84 -1.20 4.66 -5.50
N LYS A 85 -1.50 5.74 -6.21
CA LYS A 85 -2.45 6.76 -5.74
C LYS A 85 -3.81 6.52 -6.37
N ILE A 86 -4.80 6.16 -5.55
CA ILE A 86 -6.19 5.97 -5.98
C ILE A 86 -7.03 7.09 -5.38
N SER A 87 -7.71 7.84 -6.23
CA SER A 87 -8.64 8.88 -5.80
C SER A 87 -10.08 8.45 -6.08
N SER A 88 -10.96 8.65 -5.10
CA SER A 88 -12.42 8.46 -5.25
C SER A 88 -12.84 7.12 -5.89
N PRO A 89 -12.32 5.96 -5.41
CA PRO A 89 -12.65 4.69 -6.03
C PRO A 89 -14.16 4.38 -5.91
N HIS A 90 -14.78 3.95 -7.01
CA HIS A 90 -16.12 3.38 -6.95
C HIS A 90 -16.07 1.94 -6.46
N ASN A 91 -15.23 1.11 -7.11
CA ASN A 91 -14.88 -0.25 -6.73
C ASN A 91 -13.35 -0.43 -6.79
N LEU A 92 -12.80 -1.30 -5.94
CA LEU A 92 -11.39 -1.66 -5.90
C LEU A 92 -11.25 -3.17 -6.15
N TYR A 93 -10.56 -3.52 -7.23
CA TYR A 93 -10.23 -4.92 -7.53
C TYR A 93 -8.85 -5.25 -7.00
N PHE A 94 -8.71 -6.42 -6.38
CA PHE A 94 -7.43 -6.88 -5.83
C PHE A 94 -6.31 -6.87 -6.88
N LYS A 95 -6.59 -7.32 -8.11
CA LYS A 95 -5.63 -7.30 -9.24
C LYS A 95 -4.98 -5.93 -9.44
N ARG A 96 -5.80 -4.88 -9.38
CA ARG A 96 -5.33 -3.48 -9.47
C ARG A 96 -4.40 -3.09 -8.33
N LEU A 97 -4.61 -3.63 -7.13
CA LEU A 97 -3.76 -3.34 -5.97
C LEU A 97 -2.39 -4.05 -6.06
N VAL A 98 -2.35 -5.24 -6.67
CA VAL A 98 -1.12 -6.03 -6.79
C VAL A 98 -0.30 -5.73 -8.06
N GLY A 99 -0.85 -4.93 -8.98
CA GLY A 99 -0.21 -4.59 -10.25
C GLY A 99 -0.38 -5.66 -11.34
N ALA A 100 -1.35 -6.57 -11.17
CA ALA A 100 -1.75 -7.51 -12.22
C ALA A 100 -2.81 -6.82 -13.11
N ILE A 101 -2.58 -6.81 -14.42
CA ILE A 101 -3.55 -6.34 -15.43
C ILE A 101 -4.68 -7.37 -15.55
#